data_AF-A0A5Y7T6G1-F1
#
_entry.id   AF-A0A5Y7T6G1-F1
#
_cell.length_a   1.000
_cell.length_b   1.000
_cell.length_c   1.000
_cell.angle_alpha   90.00
_cell.angle_beta   90.00
_cell.angle_gamma   90.00
#
_symmetry.space_group_name_H-M   'P 1'
#
loop_
_entity.id
_entity.type
_entity.pdbx_description
1 polymer ?
#
loop_
_entity_poly.entity_id
_entity_poly.type
_entity_poly.pdbx_seq_one_letter_code
_entity_poly.pdbx_strand_id
1 'polypeptide(L)' 'MKLESALKHFSPQGMHISDDVKDTSPDRITGTDVMVAIGATCSRARFGLAVFFGKAGISKTDEQLAV' A
#
# COMPACT_ATOMS: atom_id res chain seq x y z
N MET A 1 0.83 12.03 22.43
CA MET A 1 0.54 10.61 22.09
C MET A 1 1.48 9.73 22.92
N LYS A 2 0.94 8.80 23.72
CA LYS A 2 1.73 7.93 24.62
C LYS A 2 2.37 6.77 23.84
N LEU A 3 3.70 6.66 23.90
CA LEU A 3 4.52 5.65 23.19
C LEU A 3 4.14 4.20 23.51
N GLU A 4 3.50 3.99 24.66
CA GLU A 4 3.00 2.70 25.14
C GLU A 4 1.92 2.09 24.23
N SER A 5 1.22 2.92 23.45
CA SER A 5 0.19 2.48 22.48
C SER A 5 0.81 1.82 21.24
N ALA A 6 2.03 2.19 20.86
CA ALA A 6 2.69 1.68 19.67
C ALA A 6 3.01 0.17 19.80
N LEU A 7 3.32 -0.30 21.01
CA LEU A 7 3.68 -1.70 21.26
C LEU A 7 2.50 -2.68 21.03
N LYS A 8 1.26 -2.22 21.21
CA LYS A 8 0.04 -3.01 20.95
C LYS A 8 -0.24 -3.27 19.47
N HIS A 9 0.42 -2.53 18.59
CA HIS A 9 0.35 -2.70 17.14
C HIS A 9 1.49 -3.59 16.61
N PHE A 10 2.49 -3.89 17.45
CA PHE A 10 3.66 -4.71 17.12
C PHE A 10 3.54 -6.17 17.58
N SER A 11 2.61 -6.48 18.48
CA SER A 11 2.22 -7.87 18.73
C SER A 11 1.19 -8.29 17.68
N PRO A 12 1.36 -9.41 16.96
CA PRO A 12 0.31 -9.92 16.11
C PRO A 12 -0.93 -10.18 16.98
N GLN A 13 -1.95 -9.33 16.84
CA GLN A 13 -3.26 -9.64 17.38
C GLN A 13 -3.64 -10.97 16.72
N GLY A 14 -3.98 -11.97 17.55
CA GLY A 14 -4.04 -13.37 17.14
C GLY A 14 -4.79 -13.57 15.81
N MET A 15 -4.42 -14.64 15.09
CA MET A 15 -4.97 -14.94 13.77
C MET A 15 -6.50 -14.78 13.78
N HIS A 16 -6.98 -13.76 13.06
CA HIS A 16 -8.41 -13.54 12.86
C HIS A 16 -8.91 -14.60 11.90
N ILE A 17 -9.21 -15.79 12.45
CA ILE A 17 -9.83 -16.89 11.72
C ILE A 17 -11.30 -16.50 11.54
N SER A 18 -11.60 -15.95 10.37
CA SER A 18 -12.96 -15.77 9.90
C SER A 18 -13.19 -16.68 8.71
N ASP A 19 -14.35 -17.35 8.68
CA ASP A 19 -14.84 -18.11 7.52
C ASP A 19 -15.48 -17.19 6.48
N ASP A 20 -15.24 -15.87 6.58
CA ASP A 20 -15.63 -14.91 5.56
C ASP A 20 -15.05 -15.35 4.22
N VAL A 21 -15.96 -15.73 3.31
CA VAL A 21 -15.65 -16.04 1.93
C VAL A 21 -14.85 -14.86 1.37
N LYS A 22 -13.72 -15.14 0.73
CA LYS A 22 -12.90 -14.11 0.09
C LYS A 22 -13.74 -13.42 -0.98
N ASP A 23 -14.35 -12.30 -0.62
CA ASP A 23 -15.29 -11.56 -1.45
C ASP A 23 -14.59 -11.11 -2.74
N THR A 24 -15.08 -11.51 -3.91
CA THR A 24 -14.54 -11.04 -5.20
C THR A 24 -15.09 -9.67 -5.58
N SER A 25 -15.88 -9.06 -4.68
CA SER A 25 -16.37 -7.71 -4.87
C SER A 25 -15.20 -6.75 -5.12
N PRO A 26 -15.32 -5.87 -6.14
CA PRO A 26 -14.39 -4.77 -6.34
C PRO A 26 -14.22 -3.89 -5.09
N ASP A 27 -15.23 -3.86 -4.21
CA ASP A 27 -15.25 -3.06 -3.00
C ASP A 27 -14.35 -3.63 -1.87
N ARG A 28 -13.85 -4.87 -2.02
CA ARG A 28 -12.92 -5.47 -1.04
C ARG A 28 -11.50 -4.90 -1.11
N ILE A 29 -11.17 -4.09 -2.11
CA ILE A 29 -9.83 -3.51 -2.23
C ILE A 29 -9.57 -2.55 -1.07
N THR A 30 -8.67 -2.96 -0.17
CA THR A 30 -8.27 -2.16 0.98
C THR A 30 -7.01 -1.34 0.69
N GLY A 31 -6.70 -0.37 1.56
CA GLY A 31 -5.45 0.37 1.47
C GLY A 31 -4.19 -0.51 1.50
N THR A 32 -4.27 -1.69 2.14
CA THR A 32 -3.17 -2.66 2.15
C THR A 32 -2.95 -3.30 0.79
N ASP A 33 -4.03 -3.66 0.07
CA ASP A 33 -3.94 -4.23 -1.27
C ASP A 33 -3.30 -3.22 -2.25
N VAL A 34 -3.67 -1.94 -2.15
CA VAL A 34 -3.08 -0.85 -2.94
C VAL A 34 -1.60 -0.68 -2.61
N MET A 35 -1.21 -0.71 -1.33
CA MET A 35 0.19 -0.59 -0.92
C MET A 35 1.03 -1.77 -1.43
N VAL A 36 0.51 -3.00 -1.38
CA VAL A 36 1.19 -4.19 -1.91
C VAL A 36 1.35 -4.08 -3.42
N ALA A 37 0.30 -3.66 -4.15
CA ALA A 37 0.35 -3.50 -5.60
C ALA A 37 1.39 -2.44 -6.03
N ILE A 38 1.43 -1.29 -5.34
CA ILE A 38 2.43 -0.25 -5.57
C ILE A 38 3.84 -0.79 -5.29
N GLY A 39 4.06 -1.47 -4.15
CA GLY A 39 5.36 -2.04 -3.81
C GLY A 39 5.86 -3.09 -4.80
N ALA A 40 4.97 -3.99 -5.26
CA ALA A 40 5.29 -4.97 -6.29
C ALA A 40 5.63 -4.30 -7.63
N THR A 41 4.89 -3.24 -7.99
CA THR A 41 5.14 -2.47 -9.21
C THR A 41 6.45 -1.69 -9.12
N CYS A 42 6.77 -1.06 -7.98
CA CYS A 42 8.07 -0.42 -7.72
C CYS A 42 9.24 -1.39 -7.99
N SER A 43 9.10 -2.65 -7.60
CA SER A 43 10.17 -3.65 -7.76
C SER A 43 10.45 -3.98 -9.23
N ARG A 44 9.43 -3.96 -10.09
CA ARG A 44 9.55 -4.38 -11.50
C ARG A 44 9.59 -3.23 -12.50
N ALA A 45 8.93 -2.12 -12.20
CA ALA A 45 8.65 -1.03 -13.13
C ALA A 45 8.74 0.34 -12.42
N ARG A 46 9.81 0.55 -11.65
CA ARG A 46 10.03 1.76 -10.84
C ARG A 46 9.90 3.06 -11.66
N PHE A 47 10.49 3.10 -12.85
CA PHE A 47 10.41 4.28 -13.73
C PHE A 47 8.98 4.53 -14.22
N GLY A 48 8.27 3.49 -14.68
CA GLY A 48 6.88 3.64 -15.14
C GLY A 48 5.94 4.09 -14.02
N LEU A 49 6.18 3.62 -12.81
CA LEU A 49 5.46 4.08 -11.62
C LEU A 49 5.80 5.52 -11.24
N ALA A 50 7.07 5.93 -11.38
CA ALA A 50 7.46 7.32 -11.17
C ALA A 50 6.80 8.27 -12.21
N VAL A 51 6.77 7.87 -13.49
CA VAL A 51 6.04 8.60 -14.53
C VAL A 51 4.55 8.70 -14.21
N PHE A 52 3.95 7.62 -13.71
CA PHE A 52 2.55 7.62 -13.31
C PHE A 52 2.27 8.59 -12.16
N PHE A 53 3.06 8.53 -11.08
CA PHE A 53 2.88 9.42 -9.92
C PHE A 53 3.25 10.88 -10.22
N GLY A 54 4.26 11.10 -11.06
CA GLY A 54 4.63 12.42 -11.56
C GLY A 54 3.51 13.04 -12.38
N LYS A 55 2.97 12.32 -13.38
CA LYS A 55 1.84 12.81 -14.20
C LYS A 55 0.57 13.03 -13.37
N ALA A 56 0.33 12.20 -12.35
CA ALA A 56 -0.82 12.34 -11.47
C ALA A 56 -0.68 13.51 -10.47
N GLY A 57 0.49 14.17 -10.40
CA GLY A 57 0.76 15.26 -9.47
C GLY A 57 0.88 14.82 -8.00
N ILE A 58 1.07 13.52 -7.76
CA ILE A 58 1.11 12.92 -6.42
C ILE A 58 2.50 13.11 -5.79
N SER A 59 3.55 13.11 -6.60
CA SER A 59 4.93 13.18 -6.13
C SER A 59 5.80 14.04 -7.05
N LYS A 60 6.28 15.18 -6.50
CA LYS A 60 7.20 16.09 -7.19
C LYS A 60 8.57 15.46 -7.43
N THR A 61 8.98 14.54 -6.56
CA THR A 61 10.23 13.79 -6.71
C THR A 61 10.12 12.80 -7.85
N ASP A 62 8.99 12.09 -7.97
CA ASP A 62 8.79 11.15 -9.06
C ASP A 62 8.60 11.84 -10.41
N GLU A 63 8.05 13.05 -10.42
CA GLU A 63 8.03 13.92 -11.61
C GLU A 63 9.45 14.24 -12.11
N GLN A 64 10.39 14.53 -11.20
CA GLN A 64 11.79 14.78 -11.56
C GLN A 64 12.52 13.50 -12.00
N LEU A 65 12.17 12.35 -11.42
CA LEU A 65 12.72 11.04 -11.79
C LEU A 65 12.15 10.51 -13.11
N ALA A 66 11.05 11.08 -13.59
CA ALA A 66 10.35 10.72 -14.82
C ALA A 66 10.80 11.50 -16.07
N VAL A 67 11.74 12.44 -15.91
CA VAL A 67 12.41 13.21 -16.98
C VAL A 67 13.60 12.41 -17.52
#